data_AF-A0A348TY64-F1
#
_entry.id   AF-A0A348TY64-F1
#
_cell.length_a   1.000
_cell.length_b   1.000
_cell.length_c   1.000
_cell.angle_alpha   90.00
_cell.angle_beta   90.00
_cell.angle_gamma   90.00
#
_symmetry.space_group_name_H-M   'P 1'
#
loop_
_entity.id
_entity.type
_entity.pdbx_description
1 polymer ?
#
loop_
_entity_poly.entity_id
_entity_poly.type
_entity_poly.pdbx_seq_one_letter_code
_entity_poly.pdbx_strand_id
1 'polypeptide(L)' 'MKLIGITVVLLGLGFAGIAIKIWAKKDGEFAGTCASQSPFLNKDGETCSYCGKDPNQCETKLEQAS' A
#
# COMPACT_ATOMS: atom_id res chain seq x y z
N MET A 1 -18.33 -8.39 23.55
CA MET A 1 -16.95 -8.33 24.09
C MET A 1 -15.98 -9.30 23.42
N LYS A 2 -16.35 -10.57 23.17
CA LYS A 2 -15.44 -11.57 22.57
C LYS A 2 -14.98 -11.23 21.13
N LEU A 3 -15.88 -10.70 20.30
CA LEU A 3 -15.56 -10.22 18.95
C LEU A 3 -14.65 -8.99 18.98
N ILE A 4 -14.92 -8.04 19.87
CA ILE A 4 -14.12 -6.81 20.01
C ILE A 4 -12.66 -7.15 20.35
N GLY A 5 -12.43 -8.10 21.25
CA GLY A 5 -11.07 -8.57 21.57
C GLY A 5 -10.35 -9.14 20.34
N ILE A 6 -11.02 -9.97 19.54
CA ILE A 6 -10.43 -10.55 18.32
C ILE A 6 -10.14 -9.45 17.29
N THR A 7 -11.06 -8.50 17.08
CA THR A 7 -10.89 -7.39 16.15
C THR A 7 -9.70 -6.51 16.53
N VAL A 8 -9.57 -6.15 17.81
CA VAL A 8 -8.47 -5.32 18.30
C VAL A 8 -7.12 -6.03 18.14
N VAL A 9 -7.06 -7.34 18.43
CA VAL A 9 -5.85 -8.14 18.22
C VAL A 9 -5.45 -8.17 16.75
N LEU A 10 -6.41 -8.39 15.84
CA LEU A 10 -6.14 -8.50 14.40
C LEU A 10 -5.67 -7.16 13.80
N LEU A 11 -6.32 -6.06 14.18
CA LEU A 11 -5.87 -4.71 13.83
C LEU A 11 -4.49 -4.40 14.41
N GLY A 12 -4.26 -4.72 15.69
CA GLY A 12 -2.98 -4.51 16.37
C GLY A 12 -1.83 -5.24 15.68
N LEU A 13 -2.03 -6.49 15.27
CA LEU A 13 -1.07 -7.26 14.48
C LEU A 13 -0.76 -6.62 13.12
N GLY A 14 -1.78 -6.09 12.43
CA GLY A 14 -1.59 -5.38 11.16
C GLY A 14 -0.70 -4.14 11.31
N PHE A 15 -1.00 -3.29 12.29
CA PHE A 15 -0.19 -2.09 12.57
C PHE A 15 1.22 -2.43 13.08
N ALA A 16 1.35 -3.45 13.93
CA ALA A 16 2.65 -3.91 14.42
C ALA A 16 3.53 -4.42 13.26
N GLY A 17 2.97 -5.20 12.33
CA GLY A 17 3.69 -5.68 11.15
C GLY A 17 4.17 -4.54 10.25
N ILE A 18 3.33 -3.52 10.05
CA ILE A 18 3.69 -2.31 9.30
C ILE A 18 4.83 -1.55 10.00
N ALA A 19 4.72 -1.33 11.31
CA ALA A 19 5.72 -0.59 12.08
C ALA A 19 7.10 -1.28 12.07
N ILE A 20 7.12 -2.61 12.23
CA ILE A 20 8.34 -3.41 12.15
C ILE A 20 8.97 -3.28 10.75
N LYS A 21 8.15 -3.31 9.70
CA LYS A 21 8.63 -3.22 8.30
C LYS A 21 9.28 -1.87 8.01
N ILE A 22 8.75 -0.77 8.56
CA ILE A 22 9.34 0.57 8.43
C ILE A 22 10.67 0.64 9.17
N TRP A 23 10.72 0.13 10.40
CA TRP A 23 11.92 0.16 11.23
C TRP A 23 13.05 -0.71 10.67
N ALA A 24 12.72 -1.84 10.04
CA ALA A 24 13.68 -2.73 9.40
C ALA A 24 14.23 -2.19 8.06
N LYS A 25 13.64 -1.13 7.50
CA LYS A 25 14.09 -0.55 6.23
C LYS A 25 15.08 0.60 6.51
N LYS A 26 16.30 0.48 5.95
CA LYS A 26 17.20 1.64 5.84
C LYS A 26 16.45 2.73 5.05
N ASP A 27 16.41 3.94 5.60
CA ASP A 27 15.68 5.13 5.12
C ASP A 27 14.18 5.24 5.47
N GLY A 28 13.57 4.24 6.13
CA GLY A 28 12.18 4.35 6.63
C GLY A 28 11.11 4.58 5.55
N GLU A 29 11.48 4.56 4.27
CA GLU A 29 10.55 4.77 3.17
C GLU A 29 9.60 3.59 3.04
N PHE A 30 8.31 3.86 3.04
CA PHE A 30 7.32 2.84 2.70
C PHE A 30 7.55 2.38 1.25
N ALA A 31 8.00 1.14 1.04
CA ALA A 31 7.98 0.47 -0.28
C ALA A 31 6.54 0.10 -0.71
N GLY A 32 5.57 0.96 -0.39
CA GLY A 32 4.20 0.76 -0.82
C GLY A 32 4.12 1.05 -2.31
N THR A 33 3.73 0.06 -3.10
CA THR A 33 3.30 0.30 -4.47
C THR A 33 2.06 1.20 -4.41
N CYS A 34 2.05 2.26 -5.21
CA CYS A 34 0.94 3.22 -5.21
C CYS A 34 -0.32 2.54 -5.79
N ALA A 35 -1.25 2.12 -4.94
CA ALA A 35 -2.50 1.47 -5.36
C ALA A 35 -3.33 2.35 -6.31
N SER A 36 -3.28 3.66 -6.12
CA SER A 36 -3.94 4.66 -6.97
C SER A 36 -3.43 4.67 -8.41
N GLN A 37 -2.31 4.01 -8.71
CA GLN A 37 -1.76 3.87 -10.05
C GLN A 37 -1.91 2.46 -10.61
N SER A 38 -2.66 1.59 -9.91
CA SER A 38 -2.98 0.28 -10.46
C SER A 38 -3.92 0.44 -11.68
N PRO A 39 -3.73 -0.36 -12.74
CA PRO A 39 -4.61 -0.33 -13.92
C PRO A 39 -6.04 -0.80 -13.60
N PHE A 40 -6.24 -1.46 -12.45
CA PHE A 40 -7.56 -1.83 -11.95
C PHE A 40 -8.34 -0.64 -11.41
N LEU A 41 -7.66 0.27 -10.68
CA LEU A 41 -8.26 1.44 -10.04
C LEU A 41 -8.23 2.69 -10.94
N ASN A 42 -7.18 2.86 -11.75
CA ASN A 42 -6.98 4.00 -12.63
C ASN A 42 -7.05 3.59 -14.10
N LYS A 43 -8.27 3.35 -14.59
CA LYS A 43 -8.54 2.83 -15.94
C LYS A 43 -8.32 3.89 -17.02
N ASP A 44 -8.58 5.14 -16.68
CA ASP A 44 -8.50 6.28 -17.61
C ASP A 44 -7.09 6.87 -17.71
N GLY A 45 -6.12 6.31 -16.96
CA GLY A 45 -4.74 6.76 -17.00
C GLY A 45 -4.58 8.19 -16.47
N GLU A 46 -5.33 8.55 -15.43
CA GLU A 46 -5.23 9.86 -14.82
C GLU A 46 -3.94 9.98 -14.01
N THR A 47 -3.41 11.19 -13.93
CA THR A 47 -2.28 11.50 -13.05
C THR A 47 -2.68 11.21 -11.59
N CYS A 48 -1.82 10.56 -10.82
CA CYS A 48 -2.16 10.20 -9.45
C CYS A 48 -2.36 11.45 -8.57
N SER A 49 -3.58 11.73 -8.14
CA SER A 49 -3.90 12.90 -7.31
C SER A 49 -3.20 12.96 -5.95
N TYR A 50 -2.59 11.86 -5.50
CA TYR A 50 -1.87 11.80 -4.23
C TYR A 50 -0.37 12.14 -4.35
N CYS A 51 0.26 11.75 -5.47
CA CYS A 51 1.71 11.92 -5.65
C CYS A 51 2.11 12.67 -6.94
N GLY A 52 1.16 13.01 -7.79
CA GLY A 52 1.36 13.77 -9.04
C GLY A 52 2.13 13.02 -10.14
N LYS A 53 2.46 11.74 -9.94
CA LYS A 53 3.18 10.96 -10.95
C LYS A 53 2.28 10.65 -12.15
N ASP A 54 2.88 10.77 -13.33
CA ASP A 54 2.30 10.29 -14.57
C ASP A 54 2.20 8.75 -14.53
N PRO A 55 1.08 8.15 -14.94
CA PRO A 55 0.88 6.69 -14.88
C PRO A 55 1.92 5.90 -15.68
N ASN A 56 2.58 6.50 -16.67
CA ASN A 56 3.64 5.85 -17.45
C ASN A 56 4.99 5.80 -16.71
N GLN A 57 5.17 6.63 -15.67
CA GLN A 57 6.38 6.67 -14.83
C GLN A 57 6.30 5.69 -13.65
N CYS A 58 5.20 4.93 -13.53
CA CYS A 58 5.08 3.90 -12.52
C CYS A 58 5.60 2.56 -13.02
N GLU A 59 6.56 2.02 -12.26
CA GLU A 59 7.22 0.73 -12.48
C GLU A 59 6.25 -0.48 -12.43
N THR A 60 4.97 -0.24 -12.10
CA THR A 60 3.92 -1.26 -12.00
C THR A 60 3.43 -1.71 -13.37
N LYS A 61 4.30 -2.36 -14.16
CA LYS A 61 3.88 -2.96 -15.43
C LYS A 61 3.62 -4.47 -15.38
N LEU A 62 3.98 -5.21 -14.34
CA LEU A 62 3.86 -6.69 -14.40
C LEU A 62 3.46 -7.48 -13.13
N GLU A 63 3.26 -6.90 -11.94
CA GLU A 63 3.14 -7.71 -10.70
C GLU A 63 1.80 -7.59 -9.93
N GLN A 64 0.70 -7.22 -10.59
CA GLN A 64 -0.61 -7.05 -9.93
C GLN A 64 -1.71 -7.83 -10.67
N ALA A 65 -1.39 -9.06 -11.08
CA ALA A 65 -2.36 -10.06 -11.48
C ALA A 65 -1.84 -11.44 -11.02
N SER A 66 -2.47 -11.94 -9.96
CA SER A 66 -2.24 -13.23 -9.29
C SER A 66 -1.14 -13.30 -8.24
#